data_AF-A0A0F9E7L8-F1
#
_entry.id   AF-A0A0F9E7L8-F1
#
_cell.length_a   1.000
_cell.length_b   1.000
_cell.length_c   1.000
_cell.angle_alpha   90.00
_cell.angle_beta   90.00
_cell.angle_gamma   90.00
#
_symmetry.space_group_name_H-M   'P 1'
#
loop_
_entity.id
_entity.type
_entity.pdbx_description
1 polymer ?
#
loop_
_entity_poly.entity_id
_entity_poly.type
_entity_poly.pdbx_seq_one_letter_code
_entity_poly.pdbx_strand_id
1 'polypeptide(L)'
;MKTVPNNVVIGEPLVSLEALGVEESETIVRFSFDEVTNDQGNVFLPHLLKTLGVFNSTNECRRINEQRQKSSKFNKDPNLNLWRNIDRPEFTNFKIGKKVFWLIVGE
;
A
#
# COMPACT_ATOMS: atom_id res chain seq x y z
N MET A 1 -14.66 -3.93 13.19
CA MET A 1 -13.27 -4.12 12.74
C MET A 1 -13.20 -3.54 11.33
N LYS A 2 -12.31 -2.59 11.01
CA LYS A 2 -12.21 -2.07 9.62
C LYS A 2 -11.70 -3.21 8.73
N THR A 3 -12.47 -3.59 7.72
CA THR A 3 -12.05 -4.55 6.70
C THR A 3 -11.08 -3.85 5.76
N VAL A 4 -9.92 -4.45 5.51
CA VAL A 4 -8.95 -3.92 4.53
C VAL A 4 -9.50 -4.20 3.13
N PRO A 5 -9.52 -3.22 2.21
CA PRO A 5 -10.04 -3.43 0.87
C PRO A 5 -9.18 -4.43 0.08
N ASN A 6 -9.74 -4.99 -0.98
CA ASN A 6 -9.00 -5.83 -1.93
C ASN A 6 -7.95 -5.00 -2.68
N ASN A 7 -8.31 -3.78 -3.07
CA ASN A 7 -7.48 -2.88 -3.87
C ASN A 7 -7.45 -1.48 -3.27
N VAL A 8 -6.26 -0.89 -3.24
CA VAL A 8 -6.01 0.49 -2.86
C VAL A 8 -5.45 1.19 -4.09
N VAL A 9 -6.14 2.21 -4.58
CA VAL A 9 -5.74 2.98 -5.75
C VAL A 9 -5.37 4.40 -5.33
N ILE A 10 -4.21 4.88 -5.78
CA ILE A 10 -3.76 6.27 -5.58
C ILE A 10 -3.56 6.90 -6.96
N GLY A 11 -4.17 8.06 -7.18
CA GLY A 11 -4.11 8.75 -8.47
C GLY A 11 -4.85 8.01 -9.58
N GLU A 12 -4.47 8.29 -10.83
CA GLU A 12 -5.06 7.70 -12.03
C GLU A 12 -4.20 6.54 -12.56
N PRO A 13 -4.67 5.29 -12.48
CA PRO A 13 -3.94 4.14 -12.98
C PRO A 13 -3.57 4.29 -14.46
N LEU A 14 -2.34 3.87 -14.81
CA LEU A 14 -1.84 3.92 -16.19
C LEU A 14 -2.62 3.05 -17.19
N VAL A 15 -3.38 2.08 -16.68
CA VAL A 15 -4.25 1.17 -17.44
C VAL A 15 -5.56 0.97 -16.69
N SER A 16 -6.59 0.44 -17.35
CA SER A 16 -7.84 0.12 -16.67
C SER A 16 -7.63 -0.90 -15.54
N LEU A 17 -8.44 -0.80 -14.49
CA LEU A 17 -8.38 -1.76 -13.37
C LEU A 17 -8.70 -3.19 -13.83
N GLU A 18 -9.63 -3.34 -14.79
CA GLU A 18 -9.93 -4.64 -15.42
C GLU A 18 -8.70 -5.24 -16.10
N ALA A 19 -7.88 -4.43 -16.80
CA ALA A 19 -6.63 -4.89 -17.41
C ALA A 19 -5.57 -5.32 -16.38
N LEU A 20 -5.67 -4.83 -15.15
CA LEU A 20 -4.87 -5.29 -14.00
C LEU A 20 -5.47 -6.54 -13.32
N GLY A 21 -6.60 -7.04 -13.82
CA GLY A 21 -7.30 -8.20 -13.27
C GLY A 21 -8.17 -7.88 -12.05
N VAL A 22 -8.49 -6.59 -11.81
CA VAL A 22 -9.42 -6.19 -10.74
C VAL A 22 -10.85 -6.46 -11.19
N GLU A 23 -11.56 -7.28 -10.44
CA GLU A 23 -12.95 -7.62 -10.73
C GLU A 23 -13.93 -6.61 -10.12
N GLU A 24 -15.12 -6.46 -10.71
CA GLU A 24 -16.17 -5.56 -10.20
C GLU A 24 -16.64 -5.94 -8.78
N SER A 25 -16.46 -7.20 -8.39
CA SER A 25 -16.83 -7.69 -7.05
C SER A 25 -15.83 -7.27 -5.95
N GLU A 26 -14.65 -6.80 -6.33
CA GLU A 26 -13.58 -6.47 -5.40
C GLU A 26 -13.80 -5.09 -4.74
N THR A 27 -13.52 -5.03 -3.45
CA THR A 27 -13.59 -3.75 -2.73
C THR A 27 -12.41 -2.86 -3.08
N ILE A 28 -12.70 -1.65 -3.55
CA ILE A 28 -11.69 -0.65 -3.96
C ILE A 28 -11.82 0.58 -3.07
N VAL A 29 -10.70 1.05 -2.53
CA VAL A 29 -10.58 2.39 -1.94
C VAL A 29 -9.68 3.23 -2.84
N ARG A 30 -10.11 4.46 -3.14
CA ARG A 30 -9.39 5.42 -3.95
C ARG A 30 -8.91 6.59 -3.10
N PHE A 31 -7.71 7.07 -3.39
CA PHE A 31 -7.15 8.30 -2.83
C PHE A 31 -6.60 9.16 -3.96
N SER A 32 -6.77 10.48 -3.87
CA SER A 32 -5.92 11.40 -4.63
C SER A 32 -4.54 11.49 -3.97
N PHE A 33 -3.54 11.97 -4.71
CA PHE A 33 -2.23 12.25 -4.12
C PHE A 33 -2.33 13.29 -2.99
N ASP A 34 -3.18 14.31 -3.13
CA ASP A 34 -3.38 15.35 -2.11
C ASP A 34 -3.87 14.78 -0.77
N GLU A 35 -4.71 13.73 -0.80
CA GLU A 35 -5.26 13.11 0.43
C GLU A 35 -4.22 12.32 1.24
N VAL A 36 -3.18 11.83 0.58
CA VAL A 36 -2.18 10.91 1.18
C VAL A 36 -0.79 11.51 1.28
N THR A 37 -0.58 12.67 0.67
CA THR A 37 0.66 13.44 0.75
C THR A 37 0.77 14.11 2.12
N ASN A 38 1.91 13.95 2.77
CA ASN A 38 2.20 14.61 4.05
C ASN A 38 2.67 16.06 3.84
N ASP A 39 2.86 16.81 4.93
CA ASP A 39 3.33 18.21 4.90
C ASP A 39 4.69 18.41 4.21
N GLN A 40 5.44 17.32 3.98
CA GLN A 40 6.73 17.33 3.29
C GLN A 40 6.60 17.02 1.79
N GLY A 41 5.38 16.93 1.26
CA GLY A 41 5.14 16.64 -0.16
C GLY A 41 5.35 15.17 -0.53
N ASN A 42 5.38 14.25 0.43
CA ASN A 42 5.63 12.83 0.19
C ASN A 42 4.44 11.94 0.56
N VAL A 43 4.18 10.91 -0.25
CA VAL A 43 3.25 9.83 0.11
C VAL A 43 3.99 8.79 0.94
N PHE A 44 3.89 8.87 2.26
CA PHE A 44 4.57 7.95 3.16
C PHE A 44 3.72 6.69 3.42
N LEU A 45 4.18 5.53 2.93
CA LEU A 45 3.42 4.27 2.97
C LEU A 45 2.93 3.88 4.39
N PRO A 46 3.72 4.01 5.47
CA PRO A 46 3.22 3.74 6.82
C PRO A 46 2.02 4.57 7.25
N HIS A 47 1.88 5.82 6.79
CA HIS A 47 0.68 6.63 7.07
C HIS A 47 -0.52 6.06 6.35
N LEU A 48 -0.40 5.74 5.06
CA LEU A 48 -1.46 5.11 4.29
C LEU A 48 -1.93 3.79 4.93
N LEU A 49 -0.99 2.91 5.30
CA LEU A 49 -1.29 1.63 5.93
C LEU A 49 -1.99 1.78 7.29
N LYS A 50 -1.64 2.83 8.06
CA LYS A 50 -2.37 3.19 9.29
C LYS A 50 -3.79 3.66 8.96
N THR A 51 -3.95 4.56 7.99
CA THR A 51 -5.25 5.11 7.56
C THR A 51 -6.22 4.02 7.11
N LEU A 52 -5.71 3.03 6.37
CA LEU A 52 -6.43 1.83 5.93
C LEU A 52 -6.77 0.85 7.05
N GLY A 53 -6.24 1.04 8.27
CA GLY A 53 -6.39 0.10 9.38
C GLY A 53 -5.57 -1.19 9.21
N VAL A 54 -4.56 -1.20 8.34
CA VAL A 54 -3.61 -2.31 8.23
C VAL A 54 -2.75 -2.40 9.49
N PHE A 55 -2.36 -1.25 10.05
CA PHE A 55 -1.69 -1.14 11.33
C PHE A 55 -2.41 -0.15 12.25
N ASN A 56 -2.27 -0.34 13.58
CA ASN A 56 -2.81 0.61 14.55
C ASN A 56 -1.93 1.86 14.67
N SER A 57 -0.65 1.76 14.34
CA SER A 57 0.30 2.87 14.35
C SER A 57 1.44 2.69 13.34
N THR A 58 2.14 3.78 13.03
CA THR A 58 3.38 3.74 12.24
C THR A 58 4.49 2.98 12.95
N ASN A 59 4.58 3.06 14.28
CA ASN A 59 5.55 2.29 15.07
C ASN A 59 5.36 0.77 14.91
N GLU A 60 4.10 0.33 14.85
CA GLU A 60 3.80 -1.08 14.55
C GLU A 60 4.28 -1.46 13.14
N CYS A 61 4.04 -0.61 12.14
CA CYS A 61 4.54 -0.79 10.78
C CYS A 61 6.07 -0.91 10.75
N ARG A 62 6.80 -0.01 11.44
CA ARG A 62 8.27 -0.04 11.54
C ARG A 62 8.76 -1.38 12.10
N ARG A 63 8.23 -1.80 13.24
CA ARG A 63 8.62 -3.07 13.89
C ARG A 63 8.41 -4.26 12.97
N ILE A 64 7.28 -4.32 12.27
CA ILE A 64 6.99 -5.40 11.31
C ILE A 64 7.93 -5.32 10.10
N ASN A 65 8.25 -4.12 9.61
CA ASN A 65 9.21 -3.95 8.52
C ASN A 65 10.60 -4.48 8.90
N GLU A 66 11.12 -4.11 10.07
CA GLU A 66 12.42 -4.59 10.57
C GLU A 66 12.47 -6.13 10.65
N GLN A 67 11.38 -6.76 11.06
CA GLN A 67 11.25 -8.22 11.05
C GLN A 67 11.27 -8.79 9.62
N ARG A 68 10.58 -8.13 8.67
CA ARG A 68 10.56 -8.53 7.25
C ARG A 68 11.93 -8.40 6.59
N GLN A 69 12.69 -7.35 6.89
CA GLN A 69 14.01 -7.13 6.30
C GLN A 69 15.03 -8.21 6.70
N LYS A 70 14.81 -8.91 7.82
CA LYS A 70 15.61 -10.08 8.22
C LYS A 70 15.24 -11.35 7.44
N SER A 71 14.13 -11.36 6.70
CA SER A 71 13.67 -12.49 5.91
C SER A 71 14.09 -12.36 4.45
N SER A 72 14.68 -13.43 3.91
CA SER A 72 15.07 -13.55 2.49
C SER A 72 13.90 -13.43 1.51
N LYS A 73 12.66 -13.53 2.00
CA LYS A 73 11.44 -13.42 1.20
C LYS A 73 11.08 -11.96 0.88
N PHE A 74 11.38 -11.02 1.78
CA PHE A 74 10.90 -9.64 1.68
C PHE A 74 12.02 -8.63 1.45
N ASN A 75 13.27 -8.98 1.74
CA ASN A 75 14.40 -8.07 1.65
C ASN A 75 14.97 -7.90 0.23
N LYS A 76 14.44 -8.61 -0.77
CA LYS A 76 14.91 -8.57 -2.16
C LYS A 76 14.15 -7.58 -3.03
N ASP A 77 12.88 -7.32 -2.71
CA ASP A 77 12.02 -6.42 -3.48
C ASP A 77 11.83 -5.11 -2.69
N PRO A 78 12.36 -3.98 -3.19
CA PRO A 78 12.17 -2.67 -2.57
C PRO A 78 10.71 -2.27 -2.41
N ASN A 79 9.80 -2.71 -3.29
CA ASN A 79 8.38 -2.37 -3.20
C ASN A 79 7.72 -3.04 -1.97
N LEU A 80 8.26 -4.17 -1.50
CA LEU A 80 7.80 -4.87 -0.30
C LEU A 80 8.34 -4.25 1.00
N ASN A 81 9.25 -3.29 0.92
CA ASN A 81 9.65 -2.47 2.07
C ASN A 81 8.47 -1.62 2.51
N LEU A 82 8.01 -1.83 3.74
CA LEU A 82 6.87 -1.10 4.31
C LEU A 82 7.26 0.31 4.79
N TRP A 83 8.56 0.58 4.96
CA TRP A 83 9.09 1.84 5.50
C TRP A 83 9.73 2.69 4.40
N ARG A 84 8.90 3.22 3.50
CA ARG A 84 9.34 4.02 2.35
C ARG A 84 8.30 5.07 1.95
N ASN A 85 8.72 6.00 1.11
CA ASN A 85 7.83 6.83 0.33
C ASN A 85 7.40 6.09 -0.94
N ILE A 86 6.22 6.44 -1.45
CA ILE A 86 5.75 6.08 -2.78
C ILE A 86 6.07 7.28 -3.67
N ASP A 87 7.02 7.10 -4.58
CA ASP A 87 7.59 8.15 -5.43
C ASP A 87 7.45 7.86 -6.94
N ARG A 88 6.83 6.73 -7.28
CA ARG A 88 6.63 6.27 -8.65
C ARG A 88 5.36 5.41 -8.74
N PRO A 89 4.78 5.29 -9.95
CA PRO A 89 3.73 4.31 -10.20
C PRO A 89 4.19 2.89 -9.82
N GLU A 90 3.31 2.14 -9.17
CA GLU A 90 3.60 0.76 -8.76
C GLU A 90 2.34 -0.10 -8.71
N PHE A 91 2.54 -1.40 -8.87
CA PHE A 91 1.53 -2.43 -8.72
C PHE A 91 2.07 -3.51 -7.79
N THR A 92 1.71 -3.42 -6.51
CA THR A 92 2.37 -4.20 -5.45
C THR A 92 1.34 -4.96 -4.62
N ASN A 93 1.50 -6.29 -4.54
CA ASN A 93 0.69 -7.12 -3.66
C ASN A 93 1.26 -7.15 -2.24
N PHE A 94 0.46 -6.73 -1.27
CA PHE A 94 0.81 -6.83 0.14
C PHE A 94 0.06 -7.97 0.82
N LYS A 95 0.83 -8.92 1.36
CA LYS A 95 0.35 -9.91 2.34
C LYS A 95 0.93 -9.59 3.72
N ILE A 96 0.14 -9.03 4.62
CA ILE A 96 0.52 -8.64 5.99
C ILE A 96 -0.35 -9.40 6.99
N GLY A 97 0.18 -10.49 7.54
CA GLY A 97 -0.60 -11.39 8.39
C GLY A 97 -1.75 -12.02 7.60
N LYS A 98 -2.99 -11.77 8.04
CA LYS A 98 -4.23 -12.18 7.35
C LYS A 98 -4.74 -11.15 6.34
N LYS A 99 -4.15 -9.96 6.28
CA LYS A 99 -4.57 -8.86 5.40
C LYS A 99 -3.86 -9.03 4.06
N VAL A 100 -4.62 -9.09 2.98
CA VAL A 100 -4.12 -9.22 1.60
C VAL A 100 -4.80 -8.16 0.76
N PHE A 101 -4.01 -7.35 0.06
CA PHE A 101 -4.53 -6.30 -0.82
C PHE A 101 -3.49 -5.91 -1.87
N TRP A 102 -3.95 -5.34 -2.98
CA TRP A 102 -3.11 -4.69 -3.96
C TRP A 102 -3.01 -3.20 -3.70
N LEU A 103 -1.81 -2.66 -3.84
CA LEU A 103 -1.56 -1.24 -3.96
C LEU A 103 -1.31 -0.91 -5.43
N ILE A 104 -2.10 0.00 -5.98
CA ILE A 104 -2.08 0.44 -7.37
C ILE A 104 -1.84 1.95 -7.34
N VAL A 105 -0.68 2.39 -7.81
CA VAL A 105 -0.30 3.80 -7.83
C VAL A 105 -0.15 4.23 -9.27
N GLY A 106 -0.91 5.26 -9.64
CA GLY A 106 -0.94 5.87 -10.95
C GLY A 106 -0.20 7.20 -11.02
N GLU A 107 -0.60 8.04 -11.99
CA GLU A 107 -0.18 9.45 -12.14
C GLU A 107 -1.13 10.42 -11.42
#